data_AF-A0A359DGD0-F1
#
_entry.id   AF-A0A359DGD0-F1
#
_cell.length_a   1.000
_cell.length_b   1.000
_cell.length_c   1.000
_cell.angle_alpha   90.00
_cell.angle_beta   90.00
_cell.angle_gamma   90.00
#
_symmetry.space_group_name_H-M   'P 1'
#
loop_
_entity.id
_entity.type
_entity.pdbx_description
1 polymer ?
#
loop_
_entity_poly.entity_id
_entity_poly.type
_entity_poly.pdbx_seq_one_letter_code
_entity_poly.pdbx_strand_id
1 'polypeptide(L)'
;MEQWLSNPMFRKEPSSRIDEMTARLAKTGIRFREGFAEEQTRLLKKNEAQLRTQASLLFPCVAIMKSLMREKLRPGDALERLNFLMNAEVPRFSGCVMLMALALLLKARQPLKLEGDNKPAYSFLESFLAFQPEKKDETDRICIRYLRNRAGDLSLWYVMPALLQHGYRFVGEPVVVTGDKALHRVILRVIPPVAHESRVAAFTAPPGEIEDFVRSEILRIATEWKPPQPRTSDERSRLMKKLFELAADCCEFDEEKEALMVAWSEWFLPGEGLPMKF
;
A
#
# COMPACT_ATOMS: atom_id res chain seq x y z
N MET A 1 0.75 6.51 12.72
CA MET A 1 1.10 5.10 12.45
C MET A 1 2.44 4.97 11.75
N GLU A 2 2.62 5.57 10.57
CA GLU A 2 3.86 5.42 9.78
C GLU A 2 5.12 5.73 10.58
N GLN A 3 5.23 6.93 11.17
CA GLN A 3 6.37 7.32 12.01
C GLN A 3 6.62 6.35 13.18
N TRP A 4 5.57 5.79 13.78
CA TRP A 4 5.70 4.81 14.86
C TRP A 4 6.38 3.52 14.38
N LEU A 5 5.95 3.00 13.22
CA LEU A 5 6.48 1.77 12.65
C LEU A 5 7.85 1.98 11.97
N SER A 6 8.12 3.18 11.46
CA SER A 6 9.28 3.43 10.62
C SER A 6 10.46 4.12 11.29
N ASN A 7 10.21 4.92 12.34
CA ASN A 7 11.20 5.81 12.92
C ASN A 7 11.54 5.41 14.38
N PRO A 8 12.70 4.77 14.63
CA PRO A 8 13.13 4.44 15.99
C PRO A 8 13.29 5.66 16.89
N MET A 9 13.70 6.81 16.34
CA MET A 9 13.84 8.05 17.11
C MET A 9 12.49 8.60 17.55
N PHE A 10 11.45 8.43 16.73
CA PHE A 10 10.08 8.77 17.13
C PHE A 10 9.64 7.95 18.35
N ARG A 11 9.98 6.65 18.41
CA ARG A 11 9.61 5.77 19.52
C ARG A 11 10.35 6.05 20.83
N LYS A 12 11.46 6.81 20.82
CA LYS A 12 12.16 7.21 22.04
C LYS A 12 11.39 8.25 22.84
N GLU A 13 10.78 9.22 22.15
CA GLU A 13 10.06 10.34 22.78
C GLU A 13 8.72 10.63 22.05
N PRO A 14 7.81 9.64 21.96
CA PRO A 14 6.66 9.71 21.06
C PRO A 14 5.69 10.85 21.38
N SER A 15 5.38 11.09 22.66
CA SER A 15 4.46 12.18 23.04
C SER A 15 5.02 13.55 22.62
N SER A 16 6.28 13.84 22.99
CA SER A 16 6.95 15.09 22.62
C SER A 16 6.95 15.32 21.10
N ARG A 17 7.26 14.28 20.32
CA ARG A 17 7.23 14.35 18.85
C ARG A 17 5.83 14.63 18.30
N ILE A 18 4.79 14.03 18.89
CA ILE A 18 3.41 14.30 18.49
C ILE A 18 3.02 15.73 18.86
N ASP A 19 3.42 16.24 20.02
CA ASP A 19 3.21 17.63 20.43
C ASP A 19 3.89 18.60 19.47
N GLU A 20 5.15 18.36 19.08
CA GLU A 20 5.85 19.18 18.08
C GLU A 20 5.12 19.22 16.74
N MET A 21 4.59 18.08 16.27
CA MET A 21 3.84 17.98 15.03
C MET A 21 2.49 18.71 15.12
N THR A 22 1.76 18.52 16.21
CA THR A 22 0.43 19.12 16.42
C THR A 22 0.51 20.61 16.73
N ALA A 23 1.55 21.10 17.41
CA ALA A 23 1.75 22.52 17.69
C ALA A 23 1.87 23.35 16.40
N ARG A 24 2.46 22.80 15.33
CA ARG A 24 2.53 23.46 14.01
C ARG A 24 1.14 23.59 13.37
N LEU A 25 0.30 22.57 13.52
CA LEU A 25 -1.08 22.54 13.04
C LEU A 25 -2.01 23.42 13.90
N ALA A 26 -1.75 23.51 15.21
CA ALA A 26 -2.49 24.38 16.10
C ALA A 26 -2.31 25.86 15.73
N LYS A 27 -1.10 26.24 15.29
CA LYS A 27 -0.83 27.59 14.76
C LYS A 27 -1.64 27.94 13.50
N THR A 28 -2.15 26.94 12.77
CA THR A 28 -3.04 27.15 11.62
C THR A 28 -4.53 27.04 11.98
N GLY A 29 -4.86 27.02 13.28
CA GLY A 29 -6.24 27.01 13.77
C GLY A 29 -6.83 25.63 14.06
N ILE A 30 -6.08 24.54 13.90
CA ILE A 30 -6.55 23.18 14.22
C ILE A 30 -6.56 22.98 15.74
N ARG A 31 -7.68 22.51 16.29
CA ARG A 31 -7.81 22.24 17.74
C ARG A 31 -7.56 20.78 18.03
N PHE A 32 -6.67 20.51 18.99
CA PHE A 32 -6.44 19.19 19.55
C PHE A 32 -6.99 19.15 20.98
N ARG A 33 -7.48 17.98 21.40
CA ARG A 33 -7.93 17.78 22.79
C ARG A 33 -6.75 17.78 23.76
N GLU A 34 -7.02 18.10 25.02
CA GLU A 34 -6.03 17.95 26.09
C GLU A 34 -5.55 16.50 26.18
N GLY A 35 -4.25 16.29 26.43
CA GLY A 35 -3.64 14.96 26.49
C GLY A 35 -3.59 14.19 25.17
N PHE A 36 -3.84 14.83 24.02
CA PHE A 36 -3.88 14.16 22.71
C PHE A 36 -2.62 13.34 22.43
N ALA A 37 -1.42 13.90 22.62
CA ALA A 37 -0.17 13.22 22.32
C ALA A 37 0.07 11.97 23.19
N GLU A 38 -0.24 12.05 24.49
CA GLU A 38 -0.13 10.93 25.42
C GLU A 38 -1.10 9.81 25.07
N GLU A 39 -2.34 10.17 24.72
CA GLU A 39 -3.34 9.21 24.30
C GLU A 39 -2.97 8.53 22.98
N GLN A 40 -2.51 9.29 21.98
CA GLN A 40 -2.03 8.72 20.72
C GLN A 40 -0.85 7.78 20.96
N THR A 41 0.11 8.17 21.81
CA THR A 41 1.24 7.30 22.20
C THR A 41 0.76 6.00 22.82
N ARG A 42 -0.19 6.07 23.76
CA ARG A 42 -0.78 4.90 24.41
C ARG A 42 -1.48 4.00 23.40
N LEU A 43 -2.25 4.57 22.45
CA LEU A 43 -2.92 3.82 21.39
C LEU A 43 -1.93 3.14 20.45
N LEU A 44 -0.88 3.85 20.02
CA LEU A 44 0.17 3.31 19.15
C LEU A 44 0.90 2.13 19.80
N LYS A 45 1.27 2.26 21.07
CA LYS A 45 1.93 1.19 21.84
C LYS A 45 1.02 0.00 22.10
N LYS A 46 -0.23 0.25 22.50
CA LYS A 46 -1.24 -0.78 22.80
C LYS A 46 -1.60 -1.62 21.57
N ASN A 47 -1.53 -1.05 20.38
CA ASN A 47 -1.93 -1.69 19.13
C ASN A 47 -0.73 -2.05 18.22
N GLU A 48 0.50 -2.07 18.75
CA GLU A 48 1.70 -2.22 17.90
C GLU A 48 1.65 -3.45 16.99
N ALA A 49 1.25 -4.61 17.51
CA ALA A 49 1.14 -5.84 16.73
C ALA A 49 0.10 -5.71 15.60
N GLN A 50 -1.09 -5.18 15.90
CA GLN A 50 -2.14 -4.97 14.91
C GLN A 50 -1.71 -3.96 13.84
N LEU A 51 -1.03 -2.88 14.23
CA LEU A 51 -0.53 -1.88 13.29
C LEU A 51 0.52 -2.48 12.34
N ARG A 52 1.40 -3.36 12.86
CA ARG A 52 2.35 -4.12 12.01
C ARG A 52 1.61 -5.02 11.04
N THR A 53 0.62 -5.80 11.50
CA THR A 53 -0.18 -6.68 10.64
C THR A 53 -0.89 -5.89 9.54
N GLN A 54 -1.51 -4.76 9.88
CA GLN A 54 -2.21 -3.92 8.89
C GLN A 54 -1.24 -3.34 7.85
N ALA A 55 -0.08 -2.85 8.30
CA ALA A 55 0.94 -2.35 7.38
C ALA A 55 1.50 -3.46 6.46
N SER A 56 1.70 -4.66 7.01
CA SER A 56 2.30 -5.78 6.27
C SER A 56 1.37 -6.43 5.26
N LEU A 57 0.06 -6.14 5.27
CA LEU A 57 -0.88 -6.57 4.22
C LEU A 57 -0.43 -6.15 2.81
N LEU A 58 0.24 -5.01 2.70
CA LEU A 58 0.70 -4.48 1.42
C LEU A 58 2.08 -5.00 1.00
N PHE A 59 2.84 -5.65 1.91
CA PHE A 59 4.23 -6.04 1.64
C PHE A 59 4.34 -7.02 0.45
N PRO A 60 3.54 -8.10 0.38
CA PRO A 60 3.61 -9.01 -0.76
C PRO A 60 3.28 -8.32 -2.10
N CYS A 61 2.29 -7.41 -2.09
CA CYS A 61 1.90 -6.67 -3.29
C CYS A 61 3.02 -5.75 -3.78
N VAL A 62 3.71 -5.06 -2.86
CA VAL A 62 4.88 -4.22 -3.18
C VAL A 62 6.01 -5.08 -3.76
N ALA A 63 6.30 -6.23 -3.16
CA ALA A 63 7.35 -7.13 -3.63
C ALA A 63 7.05 -7.67 -5.04
N ILE A 64 5.85 -8.20 -5.26
CA ILE A 64 5.41 -8.69 -6.59
C ILE A 64 5.50 -7.57 -7.63
N MET A 65 4.98 -6.38 -7.30
CA MET A 65 5.05 -5.24 -8.20
C MET A 65 6.49 -4.86 -8.54
N LYS A 66 7.39 -4.82 -7.55
CA LYS A 66 8.81 -4.52 -7.75
C LYS A 66 9.49 -5.57 -8.63
N SER A 67 9.23 -6.86 -8.40
CA SER A 67 9.78 -7.95 -9.19
C SER A 67 9.33 -7.89 -10.65
N LEU A 68 8.02 -7.82 -10.90
CA LEU A 68 7.48 -7.69 -12.27
C LEU A 68 8.03 -6.46 -13.00
N MET A 69 8.26 -5.37 -12.27
CA MET A 69 8.82 -4.14 -12.82
C MET A 69 10.33 -4.23 -13.09
N ARG A 70 11.07 -5.12 -12.45
CA ARG A 70 12.49 -5.40 -12.76
C ARG A 70 12.64 -6.31 -13.98
N GLU A 71 11.72 -7.24 -14.20
CA GLU A 71 11.81 -8.19 -15.30
C GLU A 71 11.77 -7.49 -16.68
N LYS A 72 12.59 -7.97 -17.61
CA LYS A 72 12.60 -7.50 -19.01
C LYS A 72 11.62 -8.29 -19.87
N LEU A 73 10.37 -8.37 -19.44
CA LEU A 73 9.29 -8.99 -20.20
C LEU A 73 8.74 -8.04 -21.27
N ARG A 74 8.23 -8.61 -22.36
CA ARG A 74 7.39 -7.84 -23.28
C ARG A 74 6.09 -7.45 -22.56
N PRO A 75 5.44 -6.33 -22.92
CA PRO A 75 4.23 -5.86 -22.27
C PRO A 75 3.10 -6.91 -22.13
N GLY A 76 2.85 -7.70 -23.18
CA GLY A 76 1.84 -8.77 -23.16
C GLY A 76 2.21 -9.86 -22.16
N ASP A 77 3.44 -10.36 -22.23
CA ASP A 77 3.96 -11.40 -21.33
C ASP A 77 3.91 -10.96 -19.86
N ALA A 78 4.13 -9.67 -19.57
CA ALA A 78 4.05 -9.14 -18.21
C ALA A 78 2.62 -9.13 -17.65
N LEU A 79 1.62 -8.80 -18.48
CA LEU A 79 0.21 -8.86 -18.08
C LEU A 79 -0.28 -10.30 -17.97
N GLU A 80 0.19 -11.21 -18.83
CA GLU A 80 -0.06 -12.65 -18.70
C GLU A 80 0.55 -13.21 -17.42
N ARG A 81 1.77 -12.79 -17.08
CA ARG A 81 2.42 -13.16 -15.81
C ARG A 81 1.63 -12.63 -14.62
N LEU A 82 1.18 -11.38 -14.67
CA LEU A 82 0.28 -10.84 -13.67
C LEU A 82 -0.99 -11.70 -13.61
N ASN A 83 -1.63 -12.02 -14.74
CA ASN A 83 -2.81 -12.88 -14.77
C ASN A 83 -2.57 -14.26 -14.15
N PHE A 84 -1.40 -14.88 -14.37
CA PHE A 84 -1.04 -16.14 -13.74
C PHE A 84 -0.93 -16.01 -12.20
N LEU A 85 -0.19 -15.00 -11.72
CA LEU A 85 -0.11 -14.68 -10.28
C LEU A 85 -1.49 -14.34 -9.71
N MET A 86 -2.34 -13.74 -10.55
CA MET A 86 -3.74 -13.39 -10.31
C MET A 86 -4.72 -14.58 -10.45
N ASN A 87 -4.26 -15.78 -10.76
CA ASN A 87 -5.07 -17.00 -10.68
C ASN A 87 -4.63 -17.93 -9.54
N ALA A 88 -3.56 -17.59 -8.82
CA ALA A 88 -3.19 -18.29 -7.60
C ALA A 88 -4.30 -18.19 -6.52
N GLU A 89 -4.44 -19.23 -5.70
CA GLU A 89 -5.39 -19.26 -4.57
C GLU A 89 -4.82 -18.44 -3.39
N VAL A 90 -4.82 -17.11 -3.52
CA VAL A 90 -4.31 -16.14 -2.54
C VAL A 90 -5.33 -15.02 -2.31
N PRO A 91 -5.37 -14.40 -1.12
CA PRO A 91 -6.24 -13.26 -0.84
C PRO A 91 -5.70 -12.07 -1.62
N ARG A 92 -6.59 -11.21 -2.14
CA ARG A 92 -6.11 -10.00 -2.82
C ARG A 92 -6.95 -8.78 -2.55
N PHE A 93 -6.27 -7.67 -2.76
CA PHE A 93 -6.75 -6.32 -2.62
C PHE A 93 -6.91 -5.74 -4.03
N SER A 94 -8.15 -5.53 -4.46
CA SER A 94 -8.48 -5.05 -5.82
C SER A 94 -7.66 -3.82 -6.22
N GLY A 95 -7.48 -2.86 -5.30
CA GLY A 95 -6.61 -1.71 -5.51
C GLY A 95 -5.18 -2.11 -5.89
N CYS A 96 -4.53 -2.97 -5.12
CA CYS A 96 -3.15 -3.42 -5.40
C CYS A 96 -3.02 -4.12 -6.75
N VAL A 97 -4.03 -4.88 -7.14
CA VAL A 97 -4.10 -5.54 -8.47
C VAL A 97 -4.14 -4.49 -9.57
N MET A 98 -5.04 -3.52 -9.44
CA MET A 98 -5.16 -2.42 -10.39
C MET A 98 -3.87 -1.61 -10.46
N LEU A 99 -3.17 -1.40 -9.33
CA LEU A 99 -1.89 -0.72 -9.29
C LEU A 99 -0.78 -1.50 -10.01
N MET A 100 -0.72 -2.83 -9.83
CA MET A 100 0.22 -3.68 -10.57
C MET A 100 -0.05 -3.64 -12.08
N ALA A 101 -1.32 -3.75 -12.49
CA ALA A 101 -1.71 -3.63 -13.90
C ALA A 101 -1.34 -2.25 -14.47
N LEU A 102 -1.64 -1.17 -13.75
CA LEU A 102 -1.27 0.18 -14.12
C LEU A 102 0.25 0.34 -14.30
N ALA A 103 1.03 -0.16 -13.35
CA ALA A 103 2.49 -0.08 -13.40
C ALA A 103 3.06 -0.77 -14.66
N LEU A 104 2.56 -1.97 -14.99
CA LEU A 104 2.97 -2.70 -16.19
C LEU A 104 2.53 -2.01 -17.49
N LEU A 105 1.30 -1.52 -17.54
CA LEU A 105 0.76 -0.80 -18.71
C LEU A 105 1.52 0.51 -18.97
N LEU A 106 1.90 1.23 -17.91
CA LEU A 106 2.72 2.44 -18.00
C LEU A 106 4.17 2.12 -18.37
N LYS A 107 4.74 1.01 -17.86
CA LYS A 107 6.07 0.53 -18.28
C LYS A 107 6.13 0.23 -19.76
N ALA A 108 5.06 -0.33 -20.31
CA ALA A 108 4.91 -0.57 -21.75
C ALA A 108 4.74 0.71 -22.57
N ARG A 109 4.32 1.81 -21.93
CA ARG A 109 4.00 3.10 -22.54
C ARG A 109 4.77 4.21 -21.84
N GLN A 110 6.09 4.07 -21.72
CA GLN A 110 6.90 5.01 -20.93
C GLN A 110 6.74 6.49 -21.30
N PRO A 111 6.45 6.89 -22.56
CA PRO A 111 6.21 8.29 -22.90
C PRO A 111 4.86 8.85 -22.44
N LEU A 112 3.91 7.99 -22.03
CA LEU A 112 2.56 8.39 -21.66
C LEU A 112 2.59 9.35 -20.46
N LYS A 113 1.89 10.47 -20.62
CA LYS A 113 1.68 11.49 -19.60
C LYS A 113 0.21 11.53 -19.24
N LEU A 114 -0.09 11.78 -17.97
CA LEU A 114 -1.46 12.12 -17.58
C LEU A 114 -1.73 13.57 -17.96
N GLU A 115 -3.01 13.92 -18.05
CA GLU A 115 -3.43 15.26 -18.42
C GLU A 115 -2.79 16.32 -17.50
N GLY A 116 -2.24 17.39 -18.09
CA GLY A 116 -1.59 18.48 -17.35
C GLY A 116 -0.21 18.16 -16.74
N ASP A 117 0.30 16.93 -16.84
CA ASP A 117 1.63 16.59 -16.33
C ASP A 117 2.75 16.79 -17.37
N ASN A 118 3.86 17.38 -16.93
CA ASN A 118 5.03 17.59 -17.77
C ASN A 118 5.94 16.35 -17.88
N LYS A 119 5.81 15.41 -16.94
CA LYS A 119 6.63 14.19 -16.85
C LYS A 119 5.79 12.95 -17.15
N PRO A 120 6.39 11.88 -17.72
CA PRO A 120 5.66 10.65 -17.96
C PRO A 120 5.21 9.96 -16.67
N ALA A 121 4.01 9.38 -16.70
CA ALA A 121 3.37 8.74 -15.55
C ALA A 121 4.24 7.60 -14.98
N TYR A 122 4.84 6.81 -15.87
CA TYR A 122 5.76 5.73 -15.51
C TYR A 122 6.92 6.21 -14.62
N SER A 123 7.48 7.38 -14.89
CA SER A 123 8.64 7.89 -14.13
C SER A 123 8.34 8.11 -12.64
N PHE A 124 7.09 8.44 -12.30
CA PHE A 124 6.67 8.56 -10.90
C PHE A 124 6.62 7.19 -10.21
N LEU A 125 6.05 6.17 -10.88
CA LEU A 125 5.98 4.81 -10.34
C LEU A 125 7.36 4.15 -10.26
N GLU A 126 8.23 4.41 -11.23
CA GLU A 126 9.61 3.93 -11.21
C GLU A 126 10.38 4.54 -10.05
N SER A 127 10.29 5.86 -9.87
CA SER A 127 10.90 6.55 -8.73
C SER A 127 10.34 6.08 -7.39
N PHE A 128 9.04 5.78 -7.34
CA PHE A 128 8.40 5.21 -6.15
C PHE A 128 8.97 3.83 -5.83
N LEU A 129 9.11 2.94 -6.82
CA LEU A 129 9.63 1.59 -6.60
C LEU A 129 11.16 1.52 -6.46
N ALA A 130 11.90 2.58 -6.77
CA ALA A 130 13.35 2.63 -6.64
C ALA A 130 13.80 2.46 -5.18
N PHE A 131 14.95 1.82 -4.98
CA PHE A 131 15.60 1.76 -3.65
C PHE A 131 16.20 3.12 -3.30
N GLN A 132 16.22 3.44 -2.01
CA GLN A 132 16.71 4.72 -1.50
C GLN A 132 17.72 4.50 -0.35
N PRO A 133 18.88 3.86 -0.61
CA PRO A 133 19.81 3.49 0.45
C PRO A 133 20.31 4.69 1.26
N GLU A 134 20.60 5.80 0.58
CA GLU A 134 21.12 7.01 1.22
C GLU A 134 20.09 7.79 2.06
N LYS A 135 18.80 7.67 1.73
CA LYS A 135 17.74 8.54 2.30
C LYS A 135 16.79 7.83 3.24
N LYS A 136 16.55 6.54 3.00
CA LYS A 136 15.56 5.74 3.73
C LYS A 136 16.19 4.56 4.47
N ASP A 137 17.54 4.51 4.53
CA ASP A 137 18.31 3.44 5.19
C ASP A 137 17.90 2.05 4.67
N GLU A 138 17.63 2.01 3.36
CA GLU A 138 17.26 0.82 2.59
C GLU A 138 18.52 0.13 2.06
N THR A 139 18.41 -1.13 1.65
CA THR A 139 19.42 -1.76 0.81
C THR A 139 19.06 -1.52 -0.66
N ASP A 140 19.92 -1.91 -1.59
CA ASP A 140 19.63 -1.97 -3.03
C ASP A 140 18.73 -3.17 -3.42
N ARG A 141 18.08 -3.79 -2.41
CA ARG A 141 17.26 -4.99 -2.51
C ARG A 141 15.99 -4.84 -1.69
N ILE A 142 15.02 -5.73 -1.95
CA ILE A 142 13.82 -5.82 -1.12
C ILE A 142 14.24 -6.28 0.28
N CYS A 143 13.97 -5.44 1.27
CA CYS A 143 14.15 -5.73 2.68
C CYS A 143 12.95 -5.20 3.49
N ILE A 144 12.85 -5.55 4.78
CA ILE A 144 11.76 -5.09 5.65
C ILE A 144 11.59 -3.57 5.63
N ARG A 145 12.69 -2.82 5.63
CA ARG A 145 12.64 -1.35 5.61
C ARG A 145 12.05 -0.82 4.30
N TYR A 146 12.48 -1.37 3.16
CA TYR A 146 11.92 -1.04 1.85
C TYR A 146 10.41 -1.31 1.81
N LEU A 147 10.00 -2.53 2.18
CA LEU A 147 8.59 -2.95 2.17
C LEU A 147 7.73 -2.05 3.06
N ARG A 148 8.19 -1.79 4.29
CA ARG A 148 7.53 -0.90 5.24
C ARG A 148 7.39 0.51 4.69
N ASN A 149 8.44 1.06 4.09
CA ASN A 149 8.41 2.43 3.58
C ASN A 149 7.38 2.55 2.44
N ARG A 150 7.40 1.63 1.46
CA ARG A 150 6.44 1.67 0.34
C ARG A 150 5.01 1.35 0.78
N ALA A 151 4.82 0.43 1.71
CA ALA A 151 3.51 0.16 2.29
C ALA A 151 2.98 1.37 3.10
N GLY A 152 3.86 2.08 3.82
CA GLY A 152 3.54 3.32 4.51
C GLY A 152 3.07 4.41 3.54
N ASP A 153 3.82 4.62 2.46
CA ASP A 153 3.48 5.57 1.40
C ASP A 153 2.12 5.23 0.75
N LEU A 154 1.79 3.94 0.57
CA LEU A 154 0.49 3.48 0.04
C LEU A 154 -0.64 3.42 1.09
N SER A 155 -0.31 3.50 2.38
CA SER A 155 -1.27 3.25 3.45
C SER A 155 -2.44 4.22 3.39
N LEU A 156 -2.23 5.49 3.02
CA LEU A 156 -3.32 6.44 2.88
C LEU A 156 -4.34 6.01 1.83
N TRP A 157 -3.88 5.54 0.67
CA TRP A 157 -4.76 5.11 -0.41
C TRP A 157 -5.52 3.82 -0.08
N TYR A 158 -4.90 2.94 0.71
CA TYR A 158 -5.49 1.65 1.08
C TYR A 158 -6.36 1.68 2.35
N VAL A 159 -5.90 2.35 3.41
CA VAL A 159 -6.56 2.37 4.73
C VAL A 159 -7.85 3.18 4.69
N MET A 160 -7.91 4.24 3.90
CA MET A 160 -9.09 5.11 3.82
C MET A 160 -10.38 4.38 3.43
N PRO A 161 -10.44 3.63 2.32
CA PRO A 161 -11.65 2.86 1.99
C PRO A 161 -11.95 1.77 3.04
N ALA A 162 -10.93 1.19 3.69
CA ALA A 162 -11.14 0.22 4.76
C ALA A 162 -11.78 0.85 6.02
N LEU A 163 -11.38 2.06 6.40
CA LEU A 163 -12.03 2.78 7.50
C LEU A 163 -13.50 3.08 7.18
N LEU A 164 -13.78 3.55 5.96
CA LEU A 164 -15.16 3.78 5.52
C LEU A 164 -16.00 2.49 5.55
N GLN A 165 -15.41 1.37 5.16
CA GLN A 165 -16.05 0.04 5.26
C GLN A 165 -16.45 -0.32 6.69
N HIS A 166 -15.63 0.07 7.68
CA HIS A 166 -15.91 -0.13 9.09
C HIS A 166 -16.84 0.93 9.71
N GLY A 167 -17.49 1.76 8.88
CA GLY A 167 -18.51 2.71 9.32
C GLY A 167 -17.95 4.04 9.82
N TYR A 168 -16.64 4.27 9.68
CA TYR A 168 -16.07 5.59 9.92
C TYR A 168 -16.62 6.57 8.90
N ARG A 169 -16.83 7.82 9.34
CA ARG A 169 -17.26 8.92 8.48
C ARG A 169 -16.29 10.06 8.61
N PHE A 170 -16.08 10.77 7.50
CA PHE A 170 -15.36 12.03 7.54
C PHE A 170 -16.17 13.07 8.31
N VAL A 171 -15.45 13.90 9.07
CA VAL A 171 -16.00 15.13 9.61
C VAL A 171 -15.55 16.24 8.67
N GLY A 172 -16.49 16.84 7.93
CA GLY A 172 -16.19 17.83 6.90
C GLY A 172 -15.68 17.21 5.59
N GLU A 173 -15.04 18.04 4.77
CA GLU A 173 -14.49 17.65 3.47
C GLU A 173 -13.10 17.01 3.64
N PRO A 174 -12.87 15.78 3.13
CA PRO A 174 -11.58 15.12 3.24
C PRO A 174 -10.56 15.78 2.30
N VAL A 175 -9.39 16.12 2.84
CA VAL A 175 -8.24 16.63 2.07
C VAL A 175 -7.09 15.64 2.16
N VAL A 176 -6.55 15.25 1.01
CA VAL A 176 -5.34 14.42 0.94
C VAL A 176 -4.11 15.31 0.94
N VAL A 177 -3.26 15.14 1.96
CA VAL A 177 -1.96 15.82 2.06
C VAL A 177 -0.85 14.78 1.97
N THR A 178 -0.13 14.76 0.86
CA THR A 178 1.00 13.85 0.66
C THR A 178 2.13 14.54 -0.11
N GLY A 179 3.36 14.29 0.32
CA GLY A 179 4.56 14.65 -0.45
C GLY A 179 4.94 13.60 -1.50
N ASP A 180 4.31 12.41 -1.46
CA ASP A 180 4.61 11.34 -2.39
C ASP A 180 4.03 11.64 -3.76
N LYS A 181 4.92 11.77 -4.75
CA LYS A 181 4.56 12.15 -6.12
C LYS A 181 3.82 11.05 -6.86
N ALA A 182 4.17 9.78 -6.67
CA ALA A 182 3.44 8.70 -7.30
C ALA A 182 1.99 8.66 -6.79
N LEU A 183 1.81 8.87 -5.48
CA LEU A 183 0.51 8.84 -4.86
C LEU A 183 -0.43 9.93 -5.42
N HIS A 184 -0.03 11.20 -5.40
CA HIS A 184 -0.92 12.29 -5.85
C HIS A 184 -0.88 12.55 -7.36
N ARG A 185 0.21 12.26 -8.07
CA ARG A 185 0.30 12.49 -9.52
C ARG A 185 -0.27 11.35 -10.34
N VAL A 186 -0.31 10.12 -9.81
CA VAL A 186 -0.71 8.94 -10.59
C VAL A 186 -1.78 8.13 -9.88
N ILE A 187 -1.47 7.57 -8.71
CA ILE A 187 -2.30 6.53 -8.07
C ILE A 187 -3.69 7.06 -7.72
N LEU A 188 -3.79 8.20 -7.04
CA LEU A 188 -5.08 8.77 -6.63
C LEU A 188 -5.90 9.32 -7.80
N ARG A 189 -5.26 9.66 -8.93
CA ARG A 189 -5.94 10.17 -10.13
C ARG A 189 -6.51 9.02 -10.96
N VAL A 190 -5.69 8.01 -11.21
CA VAL A 190 -6.02 6.90 -12.12
C VAL A 190 -6.78 5.78 -11.41
N ILE A 191 -6.49 5.53 -10.13
CA ILE A 191 -7.12 4.46 -9.34
C ILE A 191 -7.64 4.93 -7.97
N PRO A 192 -8.52 5.96 -7.91
CA PRO A 192 -9.04 6.47 -6.64
C PRO A 192 -9.88 5.41 -5.89
N PRO A 193 -9.85 5.43 -4.54
CA PRO A 193 -10.81 4.68 -3.75
C PRO A 193 -12.22 5.26 -3.94
N VAL A 194 -13.22 4.39 -3.94
CA VAL A 194 -14.63 4.79 -4.10
C VAL A 194 -15.50 4.26 -2.97
N ALA A 195 -16.51 5.03 -2.59
CA ALA A 195 -17.54 4.60 -1.67
C ALA A 195 -18.55 3.72 -2.42
N HIS A 196 -18.43 2.41 -2.28
CA HIS A 196 -19.38 1.46 -2.85
C HIS A 196 -20.59 1.26 -1.91
N GLU A 197 -21.79 1.03 -2.46
CA GLU A 197 -23.03 0.88 -1.68
C GLU A 197 -22.98 -0.28 -0.67
N SER A 198 -22.28 -1.36 -1.02
CA SER A 198 -22.04 -2.50 -0.12
C SER A 198 -21.12 -2.18 1.06
N ARG A 199 -20.57 -0.96 1.12
CA ARG A 199 -19.51 -0.49 2.02
C ARG A 199 -18.20 -1.26 1.90
N VAL A 200 -18.05 -2.17 0.95
CA VAL A 200 -16.77 -2.85 0.74
C VAL A 200 -15.75 -1.87 0.15
N ALA A 201 -14.51 -1.92 0.64
CA ALA A 201 -13.40 -1.16 0.09
C ALA A 201 -13.26 -1.43 -1.42
N ALA A 202 -13.43 -0.39 -2.23
CA ALA A 202 -13.46 -0.49 -3.68
C ALA A 202 -12.61 0.61 -4.32
N PHE A 203 -12.16 0.34 -5.54
CA PHE A 203 -11.36 1.24 -6.37
C PHE A 203 -11.96 1.27 -7.77
N THR A 204 -11.78 2.38 -8.47
CA THR A 204 -12.25 2.53 -9.85
C THR A 204 -11.14 3.10 -10.73
N ALA A 205 -11.33 3.11 -12.04
CA ALA A 205 -10.49 3.83 -12.98
C ALA A 205 -11.35 4.82 -13.76
N PRO A 206 -11.42 6.11 -13.35
CA PRO A 206 -12.31 7.08 -13.98
C PRO A 206 -11.86 7.41 -15.41
N PRO A 207 -12.80 7.81 -16.30
CA PRO A 207 -12.45 8.32 -17.62
C PRO A 207 -11.70 9.66 -17.55
N GLY A 208 -10.94 9.98 -18.60
CA GLY A 208 -10.29 11.28 -18.80
C GLY A 208 -8.83 11.36 -18.35
N GLU A 209 -8.47 10.73 -17.23
CA GLU A 209 -7.10 10.83 -16.69
C GLU A 209 -6.06 10.07 -17.52
N ILE A 210 -6.45 8.93 -18.12
CA ILE A 210 -5.60 8.05 -18.90
C ILE A 210 -6.32 7.53 -20.14
N GLU A 211 -5.57 7.08 -21.14
CA GLU A 211 -6.10 6.48 -22.36
C GLU A 211 -7.08 5.33 -22.07
N ASP A 212 -8.18 5.30 -22.83
CA ASP A 212 -9.28 4.33 -22.67
C ASP A 212 -8.84 2.87 -22.71
N PHE A 213 -7.84 2.55 -23.54
CA PHE A 213 -7.26 1.20 -23.59
C PHE A 213 -6.66 0.81 -22.23
N VAL A 214 -5.86 1.69 -21.62
CA VAL A 214 -5.20 1.43 -20.34
C VAL A 214 -6.24 1.29 -19.24
N ARG A 215 -7.24 2.19 -19.21
CA ARG A 215 -8.37 2.11 -18.29
C ARG A 215 -9.10 0.77 -18.39
N SER A 216 -9.43 0.36 -19.61
CA SER A 216 -10.21 -0.86 -19.86
C SER A 216 -9.45 -2.11 -19.43
N GLU A 217 -8.14 -2.17 -19.70
CA GLU A 217 -7.31 -3.29 -19.26
C GLU A 217 -7.18 -3.39 -17.74
N ILE A 218 -7.02 -2.25 -17.03
CA ILE A 218 -6.98 -2.23 -15.56
C ILE A 218 -8.29 -2.78 -14.98
N LEU A 219 -9.44 -2.30 -15.49
CA LEU A 219 -10.74 -2.75 -15.03
C LEU A 219 -10.96 -4.23 -15.36
N ARG A 220 -10.64 -4.66 -16.58
CA ARG A 220 -10.75 -6.06 -17.01
C ARG A 220 -10.01 -7.00 -16.06
N ILE A 221 -8.73 -6.72 -15.78
CA ILE A 221 -7.90 -7.52 -14.87
C ILE A 221 -8.49 -7.55 -13.45
N ALA A 222 -9.05 -6.43 -12.98
CA ALA A 222 -9.68 -6.37 -11.66
C ALA A 222 -11.02 -7.15 -11.59
N THR A 223 -11.80 -7.19 -12.67
CA THR A 223 -13.16 -7.76 -12.68
C THR A 223 -13.25 -9.22 -13.12
N GLU A 224 -12.36 -9.69 -13.98
CA GLU A 224 -12.40 -11.09 -14.47
C GLU A 224 -12.03 -12.10 -13.39
N TRP A 225 -11.43 -11.63 -12.30
CA TRP A 225 -10.97 -12.47 -11.21
C TRP A 225 -12.02 -12.67 -10.10
N LYS A 226 -12.06 -13.89 -9.56
CA LYS A 226 -12.88 -14.25 -8.39
C LYS A 226 -11.98 -14.58 -7.18
N PRO A 227 -11.93 -13.73 -6.14
CA PRO A 227 -11.16 -14.03 -4.94
C PRO A 227 -11.60 -15.31 -4.24
N PRO A 228 -10.67 -16.07 -3.63
CA PRO A 228 -11.07 -17.03 -2.61
C PRO A 228 -11.79 -16.29 -1.48
N GLN A 229 -12.92 -16.84 -1.05
CA GLN A 229 -13.73 -16.31 0.05
C GLN A 229 -13.48 -17.18 1.29
N PRO A 230 -12.46 -16.86 2.12
CA PRO A 230 -12.18 -17.64 3.32
C PRO A 230 -13.39 -17.61 4.27
N ARG A 231 -13.74 -18.77 4.81
CA ARG A 231 -14.84 -18.94 5.76
C ARG A 231 -14.37 -18.91 7.20
N THR A 232 -13.09 -19.18 7.44
CA THR A 232 -12.49 -19.23 8.77
C THR A 232 -11.25 -18.35 8.88
N SER A 233 -10.85 -18.03 10.12
CA SER A 233 -9.60 -17.30 10.40
C SER A 233 -8.38 -18.09 9.93
N ASP A 234 -8.38 -19.41 10.12
CA ASP A 234 -7.28 -20.29 9.72
C ASP A 234 -7.12 -20.35 8.20
N GLU A 235 -8.24 -20.41 7.46
CA GLU A 235 -8.22 -20.33 6.01
C GLU A 235 -7.65 -18.99 5.53
N ARG A 236 -8.06 -17.88 6.16
CA ARG A 236 -7.53 -16.56 5.86
C ARG A 236 -6.02 -16.47 6.12
N SER A 237 -5.55 -16.99 7.24
CA SER A 237 -4.12 -17.02 7.59
C SER A 237 -3.33 -17.85 6.59
N ARG A 238 -3.80 -19.06 6.25
CA ARG A 238 -3.19 -19.93 5.22
C ARG A 238 -3.10 -19.23 3.87
N LEU A 239 -4.19 -18.61 3.42
CA LEU A 239 -4.23 -17.86 2.18
C LEU A 239 -3.22 -16.70 2.21
N MET A 240 -3.15 -15.96 3.32
CA MET A 240 -2.19 -14.87 3.44
C MET A 240 -0.75 -15.36 3.43
N LYS A 241 -0.44 -16.46 4.12
CA LYS A 241 0.87 -17.11 4.07
C LYS A 241 1.27 -17.45 2.63
N LYS A 242 0.34 -18.07 1.87
CA LYS A 242 0.55 -18.36 0.45
C LYS A 242 0.86 -17.11 -0.38
N LEU A 243 0.30 -15.94 -0.04
CA LEU A 243 0.62 -14.69 -0.73
C LEU A 243 2.05 -14.22 -0.44
N PHE A 244 2.50 -14.35 0.81
CA PHE A 244 3.90 -14.05 1.17
C PHE A 244 4.88 -15.02 0.50
N GLU A 245 4.55 -16.31 0.45
CA GLU A 245 5.32 -17.33 -0.28
C GLU A 245 5.37 -17.01 -1.79
N LEU A 246 4.22 -16.71 -2.41
CA LEU A 246 4.14 -16.33 -3.81
C LEU A 246 4.96 -15.07 -4.13
N ALA A 247 4.95 -14.08 -3.24
CA ALA A 247 5.76 -12.89 -3.39
C ALA A 247 7.26 -13.20 -3.28
N ALA A 248 7.65 -14.13 -2.40
CA ALA A 248 9.03 -14.58 -2.27
C ALA A 248 9.48 -15.34 -3.53
N ASP A 249 8.63 -16.19 -4.09
CA ASP A 249 8.90 -16.90 -5.35
C ASP A 249 9.08 -15.95 -6.55
N CYS A 250 8.55 -14.72 -6.46
CA CYS A 250 8.78 -13.67 -7.45
C CYS A 250 10.11 -12.92 -7.24
N CYS A 251 10.77 -13.06 -6.09
CA CYS A 251 12.03 -12.40 -5.81
C CYS A 251 13.22 -13.20 -6.36
N GLU A 252 14.23 -12.50 -6.86
CA GLU A 252 15.41 -13.11 -7.48
C GLU A 252 16.39 -13.62 -6.41
N PHE A 253 16.60 -12.84 -5.35
CA PHE A 253 17.65 -13.10 -4.36
C PHE A 253 17.10 -13.74 -3.08
N ASP A 254 17.87 -14.62 -2.47
CA ASP A 254 17.46 -15.34 -1.27
C ASP A 254 17.24 -14.41 -0.07
N GLU A 255 17.99 -13.31 0.05
CA GLU A 255 17.77 -12.34 1.12
C GLU A 255 16.43 -11.59 0.97
N GLU A 256 15.96 -11.40 -0.27
CA GLU A 256 14.65 -10.80 -0.54
C GLU A 256 13.51 -11.77 -0.15
N LYS A 257 13.71 -13.07 -0.39
CA LYS A 257 12.79 -14.14 0.03
C LYS A 257 12.73 -14.24 1.55
N GLU A 258 13.90 -14.25 2.20
CA GLU A 258 14.02 -14.26 3.66
C GLU A 258 13.33 -13.05 4.27
N ALA A 259 13.52 -11.86 3.72
CA ALA A 259 12.84 -10.65 4.19
C ALA A 259 11.31 -10.77 4.16
N LEU A 260 10.72 -11.44 3.15
CA LEU A 260 9.28 -11.70 3.10
C LEU A 260 8.84 -12.73 4.15
N MET A 261 9.65 -13.76 4.42
CA MET A 261 9.34 -14.74 5.46
C MET A 261 9.46 -14.14 6.87
N VAL A 262 10.44 -13.27 7.09
CA VAL A 262 10.56 -12.46 8.32
C VAL A 262 9.36 -11.51 8.46
N ALA A 263 8.91 -10.87 7.36
CA ALA A 263 7.71 -10.05 7.40
C ALA A 263 6.47 -10.87 7.78
N TRP A 264 6.34 -12.09 7.27
CA TRP A 264 5.24 -12.98 7.66
C TRP A 264 5.28 -13.28 9.16
N SER A 265 6.42 -13.74 9.68
CA SER A 265 6.54 -14.21 11.07
C SER A 265 6.56 -13.08 12.11
N GLU A 266 7.20 -11.95 11.82
CA GLU A 266 7.44 -10.87 12.80
C GLU A 266 6.52 -9.65 12.64
N TRP A 267 5.92 -9.47 11.45
CA TRP A 267 5.04 -8.32 11.19
C TRP A 267 3.58 -8.73 11.06
N PHE A 268 3.29 -9.75 10.25
CA PHE A 268 1.92 -10.15 9.99
C PHE A 268 1.34 -10.99 11.13
N LEU A 269 1.95 -12.14 11.41
CA LEU A 269 1.40 -13.16 12.32
C LEU A 269 1.14 -12.65 13.76
N PRO A 270 2.00 -11.82 14.38
CA PRO A 270 1.82 -11.45 15.79
C PRO A 270 0.56 -10.65 16.11
N GLY A 271 0.01 -9.92 15.14
CA GLY A 271 -1.22 -9.14 15.29
C GLY A 271 -2.44 -9.78 14.63
N GLU A 272 -2.28 -10.96 13.99
CA GLU A 272 -3.39 -11.64 13.33
C GLU A 272 -4.48 -12.04 14.33
N GLY A 273 -5.74 -11.80 13.96
CA GLY A 273 -6.90 -12.13 14.80
C GLY A 273 -7.10 -11.24 16.03
N LEU A 274 -6.15 -10.35 16.35
CA LEU A 274 -6.31 -9.46 17.50
C LEU A 274 -7.22 -8.26 17.17
N PRO A 275 -8.17 -7.90 18.05
CA PRO A 275 -8.98 -6.71 17.86
C PRO A 275 -8.13 -5.45 18.03
N MET A 276 -8.41 -4.42 17.23
CA MET A 276 -7.88 -3.08 17.46
C MET A 276 -8.57 -2.48 18.69
N LYS A 277 -7.78 -2.02 19.65
CA LYS A 277 -8.27 -1.48 20.91
C LYS A 277 -8.29 0.04 20.83
N PHE A 278 -9.49 0.62 20.86
CA PHE A 278 -9.71 2.06 20.98
C PHE A 278 -9.55 2.53 22.44
#